data_AF-E7RUA5-F1
#
_entry.id   AF-E7RUA5-F1
#
_cell.length_a   1.000
_cell.length_b   1.000
_cell.length_c   1.000
_cell.angle_alpha   90.00
_cell.angle_beta   90.00
_cell.angle_gamma   90.00
#
_symmetry.space_group_name_H-M   'P 1'
#
loop_
_entity.id
_entity.type
_entity.pdbx_description
1 polymer ?
#
loop_
_entity_poly.entity_id
_entity_poly.type
_entity_poly.pdbx_seq_one_letter_code
_entity_poly.pdbx_strand_id
1 'polypeptide(L)'
;MAAPCEGLPPPPRPVRQDALIRHSALPVAESSVNLEKVVFAFFTILACTLNFGFFLGEIDRADFHHPAELFIAVVINLITLIIKFGDRTQMGATHLATSLVATLQLLFASLVWMWVEQFNNTPLDGHTVSIIVSLSGGALLANLVSVILLIGETLRQTR
;
A
#
# COMPACT_ATOMS: atom_id res chain seq x y z
N MET A 1 35.67 -11.54 -88.70
CA MET A 1 34.88 -10.49 -88.04
C MET A 1 33.73 -11.15 -87.30
N ALA A 2 33.92 -11.49 -86.02
CA ALA A 2 32.89 -11.76 -85.02
C ALA A 2 33.60 -12.11 -83.70
N ALA A 3 33.47 -11.26 -82.68
CA ALA A 3 33.98 -11.51 -81.34
C ALA A 3 32.99 -12.38 -80.54
N PRO A 4 33.44 -13.34 -79.70
CA PRO A 4 32.54 -14.06 -78.80
C PRO A 4 32.12 -13.14 -77.65
N CYS A 5 30.81 -12.93 -77.48
CA CYS A 5 30.26 -12.22 -76.32
C CYS A 5 30.37 -13.12 -75.08
N GLU A 6 31.36 -12.85 -74.24
CA GLU A 6 31.42 -13.36 -72.87
C GLU A 6 30.26 -12.80 -72.03
N GLY A 7 29.73 -13.66 -71.16
CA GLY A 7 28.49 -13.49 -70.43
C GLY A 7 28.45 -12.27 -69.51
N LEU A 8 27.36 -11.52 -69.59
CA LEU A 8 26.99 -10.49 -68.64
C LEU A 8 26.60 -11.17 -67.30
N PRO A 9 27.13 -10.72 -66.15
CA PRO A 9 26.72 -11.24 -64.85
C PRO A 9 25.22 -10.95 -64.61
N PRO A 10 24.49 -11.85 -63.92
CA PRO A 10 23.08 -11.67 -63.66
C PRO A 10 22.82 -10.42 -62.80
N PRO A 11 21.69 -9.73 -63.00
CA PRO A 11 21.36 -8.55 -62.22
C PRO A 11 21.24 -8.89 -60.73
N PRO A 12 21.63 -7.98 -59.83
CA PRO A 12 21.48 -8.18 -58.39
C PRO A 12 19.99 -8.33 -58.04
N ARG A 13 19.69 -9.34 -57.20
CA ARG A 13 18.33 -9.61 -56.72
C ARG A 13 17.81 -8.39 -55.93
N PRO A 14 16.55 -7.98 -56.11
CA PRO A 14 15.95 -6.95 -55.26
C PRO A 14 15.98 -7.44 -53.81
N VAL A 15 16.70 -6.71 -52.95
CA VAL A 15 16.72 -6.95 -51.51
C VAL A 15 15.32 -6.67 -50.99
N ARG A 16 14.64 -7.71 -50.51
CA ARG A 16 13.27 -7.65 -49.98
C ARG A 16 13.24 -6.75 -48.74
N GLN A 17 12.89 -5.48 -48.92
CA GLN A 17 12.79 -4.46 -47.86
C GLN A 17 11.66 -4.73 -46.86
N ASP A 18 10.80 -5.72 -47.12
CA ASP A 18 9.67 -6.13 -46.27
C ASP A 18 10.07 -6.56 -44.85
N ALA A 19 11.35 -6.88 -44.62
CA ALA A 19 11.86 -7.31 -43.32
C ALA A 19 12.25 -6.13 -42.39
N LEU A 20 12.42 -4.91 -42.91
CA LEU A 20 12.95 -3.76 -42.15
C LEU A 20 11.87 -2.82 -41.61
N ILE A 21 10.60 -2.99 -42.02
CA ILE A 21 9.45 -2.16 -41.62
C ILE A 21 8.58 -2.86 -40.55
N ARG A 22 9.12 -3.82 -39.78
CA ARG A 22 8.35 -4.54 -38.73
C ARG A 22 8.87 -4.36 -37.30
N HIS A 23 9.71 -3.35 -37.02
CA HIS A 23 10.30 -3.17 -35.69
C HIS A 23 10.06 -1.80 -35.03
N SER A 24 9.27 -0.89 -35.61
CA SER A 24 9.03 0.44 -35.05
C SER A 24 7.70 0.60 -34.29
N ALA A 25 6.98 -0.47 -34.00
CA ALA A 25 5.91 -0.43 -33.01
C ALA A 25 6.53 -0.60 -31.62
N LEU A 26 7.13 0.47 -31.09
CA LEU A 26 7.40 0.53 -29.66
C LEU A 26 6.04 0.43 -28.96
N PRO A 27 5.81 -0.59 -28.13
CA PRO A 27 4.63 -0.59 -27.28
C PRO A 27 4.87 0.57 -26.32
N VAL A 28 4.19 1.70 -26.54
CA VAL A 28 3.96 2.65 -25.47
C VAL A 28 3.08 1.88 -24.50
N ALA A 29 3.74 1.20 -23.56
CA ALA A 29 3.10 0.59 -22.42
C ALA A 29 2.48 1.76 -21.66
N GLU A 30 1.19 1.99 -21.89
CA GLU A 30 0.41 2.84 -21.02
C GLU A 30 0.47 2.16 -19.65
N SER A 31 1.31 2.66 -18.75
CA SER A 31 1.26 2.26 -17.34
C SER A 31 0.04 2.96 -16.74
N SER A 32 -1.15 2.49 -17.11
CA SER A 32 -2.40 2.93 -16.52
C SER A 32 -2.30 2.67 -15.01
N VAL A 33 -2.34 3.73 -14.22
CA VAL A 33 -2.35 3.62 -12.76
C VAL A 33 -3.56 2.78 -12.34
N ASN A 34 -3.30 1.68 -11.64
CA ASN A 34 -4.36 0.81 -11.15
C ASN A 34 -5.09 1.53 -10.01
N LEU A 35 -6.30 2.04 -10.27
CA LEU A 35 -7.10 2.76 -9.27
C LEU A 35 -7.30 1.94 -7.99
N GLU A 36 -7.40 0.61 -8.11
CA GLU A 36 -7.43 -0.32 -6.97
C GLU A 36 -6.20 -0.17 -6.05
N LYS A 37 -4.99 -0.11 -6.63
CA LYS A 37 -3.75 0.09 -5.87
C LYS A 37 -3.66 1.50 -5.29
N VAL A 38 -4.18 2.51 -6.00
CA VAL A 38 -4.20 3.91 -5.51
C VAL A 38 -5.10 4.02 -4.28
N VAL A 39 -6.31 3.46 -4.35
CA VAL A 39 -7.27 3.45 -3.24
C VAL A 39 -6.71 2.68 -2.04
N PHE A 40 -6.10 1.53 -2.29
CA PHE A 40 -5.39 0.74 -1.27
C PHE A 40 -4.30 1.55 -0.56
N ALA A 41 -3.45 2.24 -1.33
CA ALA A 41 -2.36 3.05 -0.79
C ALA A 41 -2.89 4.24 0.02
N PHE A 42 -3.90 4.91 -0.51
CA PHE A 42 -4.54 6.06 0.12
C PHE A 42 -5.10 5.71 1.50
N PHE A 43 -5.93 4.67 1.60
CA PHE A 43 -6.53 4.29 2.88
C PHE A 43 -5.50 3.77 3.87
N THR A 44 -4.48 3.04 3.41
CA THR A 44 -3.37 2.58 4.27
C THR A 44 -2.60 3.75 4.87
N ILE A 45 -2.26 4.77 4.06
CA ILE A 45 -1.54 5.95 4.55
C ILE A 45 -2.45 6.78 5.45
N LEU A 46 -3.71 6.98 5.09
CA LEU A 46 -4.69 7.69 5.91
C LEU A 46 -4.85 7.02 7.30
N ALA A 47 -5.01 5.70 7.33
CA ALA A 47 -5.08 4.90 8.56
C ALA A 47 -3.82 5.08 9.42
N CYS A 48 -2.65 5.11 8.80
CA CYS A 48 -1.38 5.36 9.49
C CYS A 48 -1.34 6.77 10.09
N THR A 49 -1.74 7.79 9.34
CA THR A 49 -1.72 9.18 9.81
C THR A 49 -2.71 9.46 10.94
N LEU A 50 -3.90 8.84 10.90
CA LEU A 50 -4.90 8.98 11.96
C LEU A 50 -4.46 8.26 13.24
N ASN A 51 -3.89 7.07 13.11
CA ASN A 51 -3.27 6.37 14.25
C ASN A 51 -2.12 7.20 14.85
N PHE A 52 -1.29 7.81 14.00
CA PHE A 52 -0.23 8.72 14.45
C PHE A 52 -0.79 9.98 15.14
N GLY A 53 -1.93 10.50 14.68
CA GLY A 53 -2.62 11.60 15.33
C GLY A 53 -2.98 11.29 16.78
N PHE A 54 -3.60 10.13 17.02
CA PHE A 54 -3.88 9.65 18.38
C PHE A 54 -2.59 9.39 19.18
N PHE A 55 -1.55 8.83 18.55
CA PHE A 55 -0.29 8.51 19.23
C PHE A 55 0.53 9.75 19.66
N LEU A 56 0.38 10.89 19.00
CA LEU A 56 1.20 12.10 19.20
C LEU A 56 0.85 12.92 20.46
N GLY A 57 -0.13 12.52 21.26
CA GLY A 57 -0.44 13.16 22.54
C GLY A 57 0.55 12.83 23.67
N GLU A 58 0.63 13.68 24.69
CA GLU A 58 1.35 13.35 25.94
C GLU A 58 0.79 12.04 26.52
N ILE A 59 1.66 11.03 26.68
CA ILE A 59 1.27 9.65 27.02
C ILE A 59 0.52 9.57 28.37
N ASP A 60 0.75 10.54 29.25
CA ASP A 60 0.28 10.53 30.65
C ASP A 60 -0.93 11.45 30.90
N ARG A 61 -1.47 12.13 29.88
CA ARG A 61 -2.58 13.07 30.04
C ARG A 61 -3.77 12.71 29.14
N ALA A 62 -4.80 12.14 29.75
CA ALA A 62 -6.07 11.80 29.11
C ALA A 62 -6.74 13.00 28.41
N ASP A 63 -6.47 14.23 28.87
CA ASP A 63 -7.00 15.48 28.28
C ASP A 63 -6.63 15.66 26.79
N PHE A 64 -5.53 15.06 26.33
CA PHE A 64 -5.05 15.17 24.95
C PHE A 64 -5.47 14.01 24.06
N HIS A 65 -6.06 12.95 24.61
CA HIS A 65 -6.46 11.75 23.87
C HIS A 65 -7.97 11.73 23.73
N HIS A 66 -8.50 12.20 22.59
CA HIS A 66 -9.94 12.17 22.37
C HIS A 66 -10.38 10.77 21.92
N PRO A 67 -11.36 10.13 22.57
CA PRO A 67 -11.84 8.78 22.18
C PRO A 67 -12.35 8.73 20.73
N ALA A 68 -12.80 9.88 20.21
CA ALA A 68 -13.18 10.04 18.81
C ALA A 68 -12.02 9.81 17.84
N GLU A 69 -10.79 10.24 18.16
CA GLU A 69 -9.62 10.04 17.29
C GLU A 69 -9.23 8.57 17.22
N LEU A 70 -9.20 7.89 18.36
CA LEU A 70 -8.97 6.44 18.43
C LEU A 70 -10.04 5.68 17.66
N PHE A 71 -11.31 6.06 17.82
CA PHE A 71 -12.42 5.44 17.11
C PHE A 71 -12.34 5.65 15.60
N ILE A 72 -12.05 6.87 15.15
CA ILE A 72 -11.85 7.18 13.72
C ILE A 72 -10.66 6.38 13.17
N ALA A 73 -9.56 6.27 13.93
CA ALA A 73 -8.40 5.47 13.55
C ALA A 73 -8.76 3.98 13.39
N VAL A 74 -9.52 3.40 14.34
CA VAL A 74 -10.02 2.02 14.23
C VAL A 74 -10.87 1.83 12.98
N VAL A 75 -11.84 2.72 12.75
CA VAL A 75 -12.77 2.63 11.62
C VAL A 75 -12.02 2.67 10.29
N ILE A 76 -11.07 3.59 10.13
CA ILE A 76 -10.31 3.73 8.89
C ILE A 76 -9.33 2.54 8.70
N ASN A 77 -8.75 1.99 9.77
CA ASN A 77 -7.98 0.75 9.70
C ASN A 77 -8.84 -0.44 9.26
N LEU A 78 -10.08 -0.53 9.76
CA LEU A 78 -11.02 -1.58 9.37
C LEU A 78 -11.46 -1.44 7.91
N ILE A 79 -11.78 -0.22 7.45
CA ILE A 79 -12.07 0.04 6.03
C ILE A 79 -10.91 -0.38 5.15
N THR A 80 -9.68 0.00 5.54
CA THR A 80 -8.46 -0.41 4.85
C THR A 80 -8.39 -1.93 4.76
N LEU A 81 -8.59 -2.64 5.88
CA LEU A 81 -8.56 -4.10 5.94
C LEU A 81 -9.59 -4.75 4.99
N ILE A 82 -10.83 -4.24 4.96
CA ILE A 82 -11.90 -4.78 4.10
C ILE A 82 -11.53 -4.60 2.62
N ILE A 83 -10.99 -3.44 2.23
CA ILE A 83 -10.53 -3.19 0.87
C ILE A 83 -9.42 -4.19 0.49
N LYS A 84 -8.53 -4.54 1.44
CA LYS A 84 -7.45 -5.52 1.20
C LYS A 84 -7.95 -6.95 0.95
N PHE A 85 -9.15 -7.33 1.41
CA PHE A 85 -9.68 -8.69 1.20
C PHE A 85 -10.05 -9.00 -0.26
N GLY A 86 -10.10 -8.00 -1.14
CA GLY A 86 -10.42 -8.18 -2.56
C GLY A 86 -9.28 -8.78 -3.40
N ASP A 87 -8.02 -8.64 -2.95
CA ASP A 87 -6.84 -9.04 -3.72
C ASP A 87 -6.38 -10.46 -3.34
N ARG A 88 -6.51 -11.41 -4.28
CA ARG A 88 -6.10 -12.82 -4.11
C ARG A 88 -4.61 -13.08 -4.39
N THR A 89 -3.79 -12.05 -4.54
CA THR A 89 -2.35 -12.23 -4.79
C THR A 89 -1.56 -12.56 -3.51
N GLN A 90 -0.39 -13.21 -3.68
CA GLN A 90 0.57 -13.47 -2.60
C GLN A 90 1.04 -12.16 -1.93
N MET A 91 1.12 -11.07 -2.69
CA MET A 91 1.46 -9.74 -2.17
C MET A 91 0.30 -9.13 -1.38
N GLY A 92 -0.95 -9.29 -1.84
CA GLY A 92 -2.14 -8.91 -1.08
C GLY A 92 -2.20 -9.55 0.31
N ALA A 93 -1.81 -10.84 0.42
CA ALA A 93 -1.83 -11.58 1.67
C ALA A 93 -0.87 -11.02 2.75
N THR A 94 0.35 -10.60 2.39
CA THR A 94 1.31 -10.04 3.36
C THR A 94 0.91 -8.64 3.82
N HIS A 95 0.39 -7.83 2.89
CA HIS A 95 -0.21 -6.54 3.20
C HIS A 95 -1.48 -6.66 4.05
N LEU A 96 -2.26 -7.71 3.86
CA LEU A 96 -3.45 -8.00 4.65
C LEU A 96 -3.05 -8.40 6.08
N ALA A 97 -2.04 -9.25 6.24
CA ALA A 97 -1.55 -9.66 7.56
C ALA A 97 -1.11 -8.47 8.41
N THR A 98 -0.35 -7.54 7.84
CA THR A 98 0.14 -6.35 8.56
C THR A 98 -1.00 -5.40 8.97
N SER A 99 -1.97 -5.15 8.08
CA SER A 99 -3.16 -4.35 8.44
C SER A 99 -4.09 -5.06 9.43
N LEU A 100 -4.15 -6.39 9.43
CA LEU A 100 -4.92 -7.14 10.42
C LEU A 100 -4.30 -7.00 11.81
N VAL A 101 -2.97 -7.07 11.93
CA VAL A 101 -2.27 -6.80 13.19
C VAL A 101 -2.52 -5.37 13.67
N ALA A 102 -2.43 -4.38 12.79
CA ALA A 102 -2.70 -2.99 13.14
C ALA A 102 -4.15 -2.79 13.64
N THR A 103 -5.11 -3.36 12.93
CA THR A 103 -6.54 -3.27 13.27
C THR A 103 -6.83 -3.91 14.63
N LEU A 104 -6.27 -5.10 14.90
CA LEU A 104 -6.46 -5.77 16.18
C LEU A 104 -5.89 -4.96 17.35
N GLN A 105 -4.70 -4.38 17.18
CA GLN A 105 -4.10 -3.57 18.25
C GLN A 105 -4.91 -2.31 18.55
N LEU A 106 -5.39 -1.58 17.52
CA LEU A 106 -6.28 -0.44 17.72
C LEU A 106 -7.63 -0.85 18.31
N LEU A 107 -8.16 -2.00 17.92
CA LEU A 107 -9.40 -2.53 18.49
C LEU A 107 -9.22 -2.83 19.97
N PHE A 108 -8.13 -3.48 20.37
CA PHE A 108 -7.81 -3.70 21.78
C PHE A 108 -7.63 -2.38 22.56
N ALA A 109 -6.93 -1.40 21.98
CA ALA A 109 -6.79 -0.07 22.57
C ALA A 109 -8.17 0.57 22.84
N SER A 110 -9.06 0.52 21.85
CA SER A 110 -10.42 1.05 21.96
C SER A 110 -11.29 0.29 22.97
N LEU A 111 -11.15 -1.04 23.04
CA LEU A 111 -11.88 -1.86 24.01
C LEU A 111 -11.43 -1.59 25.45
N VAL A 112 -10.12 -1.41 25.69
CA VAL A 112 -9.60 -1.05 27.01
C VAL A 112 -10.13 0.31 27.46
N TRP A 113 -10.14 1.30 26.56
CA TRP A 113 -10.74 2.61 26.83
C TRP A 113 -12.22 2.48 27.22
N MET A 114 -13.01 1.84 26.35
CA MET A 114 -14.45 1.66 26.53
C MET A 114 -14.78 0.92 27.83
N TRP A 115 -13.97 -0.11 28.16
CA TRP A 115 -14.17 -0.89 29.38
C TRP A 115 -14.02 -0.03 30.64
N VAL A 116 -12.96 0.78 30.72
CA VAL A 116 -12.69 1.60 31.89
C VAL A 116 -13.71 2.73 32.04
N GLU A 117 -14.06 3.39 30.93
CA GLU A 117 -15.00 4.52 30.95
C GLU A 117 -16.44 4.06 31.26
N GLN A 118 -16.92 2.98 30.64
CA GLN A 118 -18.33 2.55 30.75
C GLN A 118 -18.61 1.60 31.92
N PHE A 119 -17.69 0.68 32.24
CA PHE A 119 -17.95 -0.34 33.27
C PHE A 119 -17.42 0.09 34.65
N ASN A 120 -16.25 0.71 34.72
CA ASN A 120 -15.67 1.11 36.00
C ASN A 120 -16.21 2.46 36.49
N ASN A 121 -16.79 3.30 35.62
CA ASN A 121 -17.26 4.66 35.94
C ASN A 121 -16.21 5.51 36.69
N THR A 122 -14.92 5.21 36.49
CA THR A 122 -13.79 5.91 37.10
C THR A 122 -13.09 6.77 36.05
N PRO A 123 -12.51 7.92 36.43
CA PRO A 123 -11.66 8.69 35.52
C PRO A 123 -10.52 7.81 35.00
N LEU A 124 -10.11 8.02 33.74
CA LEU A 124 -8.97 7.33 33.15
C LEU A 124 -7.69 7.69 33.91
N ASP A 125 -7.12 6.69 34.58
CA ASP A 125 -5.82 6.80 35.24
C ASP A 125 -4.67 6.78 34.21
N GLY A 126 -3.56 7.48 34.50
CA GLY A 126 -2.40 7.60 33.60
C GLY A 126 -1.82 6.24 33.21
N HIS A 127 -1.86 5.26 34.12
CA HIS A 127 -1.45 3.88 33.83
C HIS A 127 -2.29 3.25 32.70
N THR A 128 -3.61 3.46 32.70
CA THR A 128 -4.51 2.92 31.66
C THR A 128 -4.27 3.62 30.32
N VAL A 129 -4.11 4.94 30.34
CA VAL A 129 -3.80 5.73 29.13
C VAL A 129 -2.48 5.24 28.51
N SER A 130 -1.46 4.96 29.33
CA SER A 130 -0.17 4.44 28.86
C SER A 130 -0.29 3.10 28.12
N ILE A 131 -1.19 2.21 28.57
CA ILE A 131 -1.47 0.92 27.90
C ILE A 131 -2.11 1.16 26.53
N ILE A 132 -3.09 2.05 26.46
CA ILE A 132 -3.82 2.36 25.22
C ILE A 132 -2.87 2.99 24.19
N VAL A 133 -2.04 3.95 24.62
CA VAL A 133 -1.04 4.59 23.75
C VAL A 133 0.01 3.58 23.28
N SER A 134 0.45 2.68 24.16
CA SER A 134 1.39 1.61 23.79
C SER A 134 0.81 0.65 22.75
N LEU A 135 -0.46 0.26 22.88
CA LEU A 135 -1.19 -0.54 21.88
C LEU A 135 -1.32 0.22 20.55
N SER A 136 -1.61 1.52 20.59
CA SER A 136 -1.67 2.35 19.38
C SER A 136 -0.31 2.47 18.69
N GLY A 137 0.78 2.58 19.46
CA GLY A 137 2.15 2.62 18.95
C GLY A 137 2.55 1.34 18.22
N GLY A 138 2.16 0.17 18.73
CA GLY A 138 2.38 -1.09 18.01
C GLY A 138 1.52 -1.20 16.73
N ALA A 139 0.30 -0.68 16.75
CA ALA A 139 -0.52 -0.59 15.54
C ALA A 139 0.11 0.35 14.50
N LEU A 140 0.79 1.41 14.96
CA LEU A 140 1.47 2.37 14.10
C LEU A 140 2.67 1.72 13.41
N LEU A 141 3.45 0.92 14.14
CA LEU A 141 4.52 0.11 13.56
C LEU A 141 3.99 -0.85 12.49
N ALA A 142 2.88 -1.54 12.76
CA ALA A 142 2.26 -2.43 11.78
C ALA A 142 1.79 -1.69 10.51
N ASN A 143 1.18 -0.51 10.66
CA ASN A 143 0.81 0.35 9.53
C ASN A 143 2.04 0.85 8.75
N LEU A 144 3.13 1.21 9.44
CA LEU A 144 4.38 1.61 8.81
C LEU A 144 4.97 0.46 7.98
N VAL A 145 4.98 -0.77 8.49
CA VAL A 145 5.41 -1.95 7.73
C VAL A 145 4.55 -2.11 6.47
N SER A 146 3.23 -1.91 6.56
CA SER A 146 2.35 -1.94 5.38
C SER A 146 2.73 -0.88 4.34
N VAL A 147 3.10 0.33 4.76
CA VAL A 147 3.55 1.40 3.85
C VAL A 147 4.92 1.06 3.23
N ILE A 148 5.85 0.49 3.99
CA ILE A 148 7.16 0.07 3.48
C ILE A 148 7.00 -1.03 2.41
N LEU A 149 6.15 -2.02 2.65
CA LEU A 149 5.85 -3.06 1.67
C LEU A 149 5.26 -2.46 0.38
N LEU A 150 4.47 -1.38 0.50
CA LEU A 150 3.82 -0.72 -0.64
C LEU A 150 4.83 0.01 -1.52
N ILE A 151 5.78 0.69 -0.86
CA ILE A 151 6.90 1.34 -1.54
C ILE A 151 7.79 0.28 -2.22
N GLY A 152 8.07 -0.83 -1.54
CA GLY A 152 8.82 -1.96 -2.10
C GLY A 152 8.19 -2.54 -3.37
N GLU A 153 6.87 -2.68 -3.39
CA GLU A 153 6.11 -3.09 -4.58
C GLU A 153 6.26 -2.07 -5.72
N THR A 154 6.12 -0.79 -5.42
CA THR A 154 6.22 0.28 -6.42
C THR A 154 7.60 0.30 -7.10
N LEU A 155 8.66 0.10 -6.31
CA LEU A 155 10.04 0.02 -6.83
C LEU A 155 10.25 -1.21 -7.71
N ARG A 156 9.65 -2.36 -7.37
CA ARG A 156 9.75 -3.59 -8.17
C ARG A 156 8.97 -3.50 -9.48
N GLN A 157 7.86 -2.77 -9.52
CA GLN A 157 7.10 -2.52 -10.75
C GLN A 157 7.80 -1.55 -11.72
N THR A 158 8.75 -0.75 -11.24
CA THR A 158 9.48 0.22 -12.06
C THR A 158 10.64 -0.44 -12.84
N ARG A 159 10.92 -1.73 -12.62
CA ARG A 159 12.03 -2.47 -13.21
C ARG A 159 11.52 -3.59 -14.11
#